data_AF-A0A962ZXK0-F1
#
_entry.id   AF-A0A962ZXK0-F1
#
_cell.length_a   1.000
_cell.length_b   1.000
_cell.length_c   1.000
_cell.angle_alpha   90.00
_cell.angle_beta   90.00
_cell.angle_gamma   90.00
#
_symmetry.space_group_name_H-M   'P 1'
#
loop_
_entity.id
_entity.type
_entity.pdbx_description
1 polymer ?
#
loop_
_entity_poly.entity_id
_entity_poly.type
_entity_poly.pdbx_seq_one_letter_code
_entity_poly.pdbx_strand_id
1 'polypeptide(L)'
;ALAANALDTRPPLGIFRRFVLDRDGEQRDVLDLKKRGVLPITEMVRLRALANRISAVNTHERLRALAQGKHMTIVDSRNLVDALHFIQHQRIKHQCGQIVRGEKVTNHINPKDLPKMAKEQLRDAFTIIDDAQSAVRQTFRAGMG
;
A
#
# COMPACT_ATOMS: atom_id res chain seq x y z
N ALA A 1 -12.85 10.08 11.07
CA ALA A 1 -11.73 9.24 11.57
C ALA A 1 -11.23 8.25 10.52
N LEU A 2 -12.02 7.26 10.06
CA LEU A 2 -11.55 6.23 9.10
C LEU A 2 -11.11 6.81 7.74
N ALA A 3 -11.88 7.75 7.19
CA ALA A 3 -11.52 8.43 5.95
C ALA A 3 -10.21 9.23 6.09
N ALA A 4 -9.97 9.88 7.23
CA ALA A 4 -8.71 10.59 7.49
C ALA A 4 -7.53 9.62 7.52
N ASN A 5 -7.64 8.50 8.24
CA ASN A 5 -6.58 7.49 8.34
C ASN A 5 -6.21 6.88 6.97
N ALA A 6 -7.20 6.58 6.13
CA ALA A 6 -6.98 6.04 4.79
C ALA A 6 -6.28 7.03 3.84
N LEU A 7 -6.45 8.34 4.09
CA LEU A 7 -5.96 9.41 3.23
C LEU A 7 -4.64 10.03 3.71
N ASP A 8 -4.32 9.95 5.01
CA ASP A 8 -3.10 10.48 5.62
C ASP A 8 -1.88 9.56 5.45
N THR A 9 -2.07 8.26 5.27
CA THR A 9 -0.96 7.33 4.96
C THR A 9 -0.54 7.47 3.51
N ARG A 10 0.28 8.48 3.19
CA ARG A 10 0.77 8.72 1.83
C ARG A 10 1.84 7.69 1.42
N PRO A 11 1.76 7.10 0.22
CA PRO A 11 2.82 6.26 -0.31
C PRO A 11 4.13 7.06 -0.42
N PRO A 12 5.27 6.38 -0.37
CA PRO A 12 6.58 6.97 -0.22
C PRO A 12 7.11 7.35 -1.61
N LEU A 13 6.35 8.15 -2.37
CA LEU A 13 6.76 8.64 -3.68
C LEU A 13 7.03 10.14 -3.61
N GLY A 14 8.17 10.55 -4.15
CA GLY A 14 8.59 11.93 -4.27
C GLY A 14 8.36 12.45 -5.68
N ILE A 15 8.86 13.64 -5.95
CA ILE A 15 8.86 14.22 -7.30
C ILE A 15 9.54 13.22 -8.25
N PHE A 16 8.91 12.97 -9.42
CA PHE A 16 9.36 11.98 -10.43
C PHE A 16 9.35 10.51 -9.99
N ARG A 17 8.42 10.08 -9.11
CA ARG A 17 8.28 8.66 -8.67
C ARG A 17 9.55 8.07 -8.03
N ARG A 18 10.41 8.92 -7.46
CA ARG A 18 11.57 8.48 -6.66
C ARG A 18 11.08 8.12 -5.25
N PHE A 19 11.61 7.06 -4.63
CA PHE A 19 11.24 6.73 -3.25
C PHE A 19 11.52 7.92 -2.31
N VAL A 20 10.52 8.29 -1.52
CA VAL A 20 10.68 9.17 -0.36
C VAL A 20 10.98 8.27 0.83
N LEU A 21 12.25 8.24 1.18
CA LEU A 21 12.76 7.48 2.31
C LEU A 21 12.45 8.25 3.59
N ASP A 22 12.11 7.52 4.65
CA ASP A 22 11.91 8.15 5.96
C ASP A 22 13.27 8.74 6.42
N ARG A 23 13.24 9.97 6.94
CA ARG A 23 14.43 10.71 7.41
C ARG A 23 14.44 10.87 8.93
N ASP A 24 14.02 9.84 9.67
CA ASP A 24 14.07 9.84 11.12
C ASP A 24 15.36 9.14 11.60
N GLY A 25 16.28 9.90 12.22
CA GLY A 25 17.46 9.36 12.92
C GLY A 25 18.53 8.69 12.05
N GLU A 26 19.34 7.80 12.66
CA GLU A 26 20.50 7.12 12.05
C GLU A 26 20.18 6.27 10.81
N GLN A 27 18.91 5.94 10.54
CA GLN A 27 18.48 5.19 9.36
C GLN A 27 18.06 6.13 8.21
N ARG A 28 19.03 6.87 7.67
CA ARG A 28 18.86 7.57 6.38
C ARG A 28 18.79 6.49 5.29
N ASP A 29 17.68 6.41 4.56
CA ASP A 29 17.45 5.57 3.35
C ASP A 29 16.59 4.28 3.50
N VAL A 30 15.69 4.20 4.48
CA VAL A 30 14.77 3.04 4.62
C VAL A 30 13.32 3.37 4.27
N LEU A 31 12.57 2.31 3.97
CA LEU A 31 11.18 2.33 3.59
C LEU A 31 10.35 1.39 4.47
N ASP A 32 9.35 1.91 5.19
CA ASP A 32 8.39 1.09 5.93
C ASP A 32 7.32 0.48 5.00
N LEU A 33 7.50 -0.79 4.62
CA LEU A 33 6.57 -1.51 3.73
C LEU A 33 5.17 -1.70 4.32
N LYS A 34 5.04 -1.76 5.65
CA LYS A 34 3.75 -1.91 6.30
C LYS A 34 3.00 -0.58 6.27
N LYS A 35 3.64 0.49 6.77
CA LYS A 35 3.01 1.81 6.91
C LYS A 35 2.76 2.50 5.57
N ARG A 36 3.67 2.30 4.59
CA ARG A 36 3.60 2.98 3.29
C ARG A 36 2.94 2.14 2.18
N GLY A 37 2.79 0.84 2.39
CA GLY A 37 2.28 -0.10 1.38
C GLY A 37 1.02 -0.83 1.82
N VAL A 38 1.17 -1.74 2.78
CA VAL A 38 0.05 -2.59 3.23
C VAL A 38 -1.10 -1.76 3.81
N LEU A 39 -0.80 -0.87 4.76
CA LEU A 39 -1.81 -0.09 5.48
C LEU A 39 -2.65 0.82 4.56
N PRO A 40 -2.07 1.60 3.63
CA PRO A 40 -2.82 2.37 2.64
C PRO A 40 -3.82 1.54 1.85
N ILE A 41 -3.41 0.36 1.34
CA ILE A 41 -4.30 -0.53 0.59
C ILE A 41 -5.45 -1.00 1.48
N THR A 42 -5.14 -1.52 2.67
CA THR A 42 -6.16 -2.10 3.56
C THR A 42 -7.19 -1.07 4.01
N GLU A 43 -6.76 0.14 4.37
CA GLU A 43 -7.66 1.19 4.86
C GLU A 43 -8.50 1.79 3.73
N MET A 44 -7.91 2.03 2.57
CA MET A 44 -8.64 2.52 1.40
C MET A 44 -9.71 1.53 0.93
N VAL A 45 -9.35 0.24 0.85
CA VAL A 45 -10.30 -0.83 0.46
C VAL A 45 -11.40 -0.97 1.51
N ARG A 46 -11.05 -0.89 2.81
CA ARG A 46 -12.03 -0.92 3.89
C ARG A 46 -13.01 0.25 3.81
N LEU A 47 -12.53 1.46 3.53
CA LEU A 47 -13.37 2.65 3.38
C LEU A 47 -14.36 2.49 2.22
N ARG A 48 -13.89 2.04 1.05
CA ARG A 48 -14.75 1.79 -0.11
C ARG A 48 -15.76 0.68 0.15
N ALA A 49 -15.35 -0.40 0.80
CA ALA A 49 -16.25 -1.49 1.17
C ALA A 49 -17.36 -1.01 2.12
N LEU A 50 -17.01 -0.22 3.13
CA LEU A 50 -17.96 0.36 4.07
C LEU A 50 -18.96 1.29 3.37
N ALA A 51 -18.49 2.17 2.49
CA ALA A 51 -19.33 3.09 1.73
C ALA A 51 -20.36 2.38 0.84
N ASN A 52 -20.04 1.16 0.39
CA ASN A 52 -20.90 0.35 -0.47
C ASN A 52 -21.57 -0.81 0.28
N ARG A 53 -21.60 -0.78 1.62
CA ARG A 53 -22.26 -1.79 2.48
C ARG A 53 -21.80 -3.23 2.22
N ILE A 54 -20.54 -3.41 1.83
CA ILE A 54 -19.94 -4.73 1.61
C ILE A 54 -19.57 -5.36 2.96
N SER A 55 -20.10 -6.55 3.23
CA SER A 55 -19.89 -7.30 4.49
C SER A 55 -18.56 -8.06 4.57
N ALA A 56 -17.83 -8.16 3.45
CA ALA A 56 -16.53 -8.84 3.41
C ALA A 56 -15.53 -8.24 4.41
N VAL A 57 -14.81 -9.12 5.11
CA VAL A 57 -13.85 -8.73 6.14
C VAL A 57 -12.44 -8.67 5.58
N ASN A 58 -12.04 -9.66 4.78
CA ASN A 58 -10.69 -9.74 4.22
C ASN A 58 -10.50 -8.73 3.09
N THR A 59 -9.33 -8.09 3.02
CA THR A 59 -9.03 -7.07 1.99
C THR A 59 -9.18 -7.62 0.58
N HIS A 60 -8.74 -8.85 0.33
CA HIS A 60 -8.87 -9.49 -0.98
C HIS A 60 -10.35 -9.77 -1.34
N GLU A 61 -11.16 -10.21 -0.38
CA GLU A 61 -12.61 -10.39 -0.58
C GLU A 61 -13.31 -9.06 -0.83
N ARG A 62 -12.94 -8.00 -0.11
CA ARG A 62 -13.47 -6.64 -0.33
C ARG A 62 -13.16 -6.15 -1.73
N LEU A 63 -11.93 -6.33 -2.22
CA LEU A 63 -11.54 -5.97 -3.59
C LEU A 63 -12.40 -6.70 -4.62
N ARG A 64 -12.56 -8.02 -4.48
CA ARG A 64 -13.44 -8.82 -5.36
C ARG A 64 -14.88 -8.34 -5.32
N ALA A 65 -15.45 -8.11 -4.13
CA ALA A 65 -16.82 -7.65 -3.96
C ALA A 65 -17.03 -6.23 -4.55
N LEU A 66 -16.05 -5.34 -4.39
CA LEU A 66 -16.07 -3.99 -4.99
C LEU A 66 -16.07 -4.07 -6.52
N ALA A 67 -15.30 -4.98 -7.12
CA ALA A 67 -15.28 -5.19 -8.56
C ALA A 67 -16.60 -5.81 -9.06
N GLN A 68 -17.12 -6.83 -8.37
CA GLN A 68 -18.40 -7.47 -8.70
C GLN A 68 -19.58 -6.49 -8.63
N GLY A 69 -19.60 -5.62 -7.61
CA GLY A 69 -20.59 -4.55 -7.45
C GLY A 69 -20.40 -3.36 -8.39
N LYS A 70 -19.43 -3.40 -9.31
CA LYS A 70 -19.06 -2.31 -10.23
C LYS A 70 -18.67 -0.99 -9.53
N HIS A 71 -18.32 -1.07 -8.25
CA HIS A 71 -17.79 0.05 -7.49
C HIS A 71 -16.30 0.25 -7.72
N MET A 72 -15.62 -0.68 -8.38
CA MET A 72 -14.22 -0.62 -8.80
C MET A 72 -14.08 -1.35 -10.13
N THR A 73 -13.16 -0.93 -11.00
CA THR A 73 -12.89 -1.71 -12.21
C THR A 73 -12.22 -3.03 -11.84
N ILE A 74 -12.40 -4.07 -12.67
CA ILE A 74 -11.74 -5.36 -12.46
C ILE A 74 -10.21 -5.19 -12.52
N VAL A 75 -9.72 -4.28 -13.38
CA VAL A 75 -8.30 -4.00 -13.56
C VAL A 75 -7.72 -3.37 -12.28
N ASP A 76 -8.33 -2.32 -11.74
CA ASP A 76 -7.85 -1.67 -10.51
C ASP A 76 -7.88 -2.63 -9.32
N SER A 77 -8.94 -3.46 -9.24
CA SER A 77 -9.02 -4.48 -8.20
C SER A 77 -7.88 -5.48 -8.28
N ARG A 78 -7.51 -5.93 -9.49
CA ARG A 78 -6.39 -6.87 -9.69
C ARG A 78 -5.06 -6.20 -9.39
N ASN A 79 -4.84 -5.00 -9.90
CA ASN A 79 -3.63 -4.21 -9.65
C ASN A 79 -3.40 -4.00 -8.14
N LEU A 80 -4.44 -3.69 -7.37
CA LEU A 80 -4.34 -3.54 -5.91
C LEU A 80 -4.06 -4.87 -5.19
N VAL A 81 -4.61 -5.99 -5.66
CA VAL A 81 -4.27 -7.32 -5.14
C VAL A 81 -2.80 -7.64 -5.40
N ASP A 82 -2.33 -7.42 -6.62
CA ASP A 82 -0.96 -7.72 -7.02
C ASP A 82 0.04 -6.84 -6.26
N ALA A 83 -0.24 -5.55 -6.13
CA ALA A 83 0.55 -4.63 -5.31
C ALA A 83 0.61 -5.07 -3.84
N LEU A 84 -0.53 -5.48 -3.26
CA LEU A 84 -0.59 -5.97 -1.87
C LEU A 84 0.25 -7.23 -1.70
N HIS A 85 0.09 -8.21 -2.58
CA HIS A 85 0.83 -9.47 -2.53
C HIS A 85 2.33 -9.25 -2.69
N PHE A 86 2.74 -8.40 -3.64
CA PHE A 86 4.14 -8.09 -3.86
C PHE A 86 4.78 -7.45 -2.63
N ILE A 87 4.15 -6.43 -2.05
CA ILE A 87 4.67 -5.73 -0.87
C ILE A 87 4.72 -6.67 0.34
N GLN A 88 3.69 -7.50 0.55
CA GLN A 88 3.69 -8.49 1.63
C GLN A 88 4.79 -9.53 1.45
N HIS A 89 5.00 -10.01 0.22
CA HIS A 89 6.07 -10.95 -0.08
C HIS A 89 7.45 -10.36 0.21
N GLN A 90 7.74 -9.13 -0.24
CA GLN A 90 9.01 -8.46 0.08
C GLN A 90 9.19 -8.27 1.59
N ARG A 91 8.11 -7.92 2.29
CA ARG A 91 8.13 -7.74 3.74
C ARG A 91 8.45 -9.05 4.46
N ILE A 92 7.78 -10.15 4.12
CA ILE A 92 8.01 -11.47 4.72
C ILE A 92 9.43 -11.94 4.40
N LYS A 93 9.88 -11.83 3.15
CA LYS A 93 11.23 -12.21 2.74
C LYS A 93 12.31 -11.46 3.53
N HIS A 94 12.13 -10.15 3.73
CA HIS A 94 13.03 -9.34 4.53
C HIS A 94 13.07 -9.79 6.00
N GLN A 95 11.91 -10.04 6.59
CA GLN A 95 11.77 -10.50 7.98
C GLN A 95 12.38 -11.89 8.20
N CYS A 96 12.17 -12.82 7.26
CA CYS A 96 12.83 -14.13 7.29
C CYS A 96 14.36 -13.97 7.27
N GLY A 97 14.89 -13.08 6.42
CA GLY A 97 16.32 -12.78 6.39
C GLY A 97 16.86 -12.22 7.71
N GLN A 98 16.11 -11.33 8.37
CA GLN A 98 16.47 -10.80 9.70
C GLN A 98 16.49 -11.90 10.76
N ILE A 99 15.49 -12.78 10.77
CA ILE A 99 15.41 -13.91 11.71
C ILE A 99 16.63 -14.82 11.55
N VAL A 100 17.00 -15.16 10.31
CA VAL A 100 18.18 -16.00 10.03
C VAL A 100 19.48 -15.36 10.52
N ARG A 101 19.58 -14.02 10.49
CA ARG A 101 20.75 -13.27 10.99
C ARG A 101 20.69 -12.95 12.50
N GLY A 102 19.64 -13.35 13.21
CA GLY A 102 19.44 -12.99 14.62
C GLY A 102 19.16 -11.50 14.84
N GLU A 103 18.72 -10.78 13.81
CA GLU A 103 18.40 -9.36 13.88
C GLU A 103 16.98 -9.11 14.38
N LYS A 104 16.74 -7.92 14.96
CA LYS A 104 15.39 -7.49 15.31
C LYS A 104 14.53 -7.38 14.04
N VAL A 105 13.37 -8.03 14.05
CA VAL A 105 12.42 -8.00 12.94
C VAL A 105 11.83 -6.59 12.76
N THR A 106 11.90 -6.04 11.55
CA THR A 106 11.34 -4.73 11.21
C THR A 106 10.50 -4.79 9.93
N ASN A 107 9.84 -3.68 9.55
CA ASN A 107 9.20 -3.51 8.23
C ASN A 107 10.03 -2.61 7.30
N HIS A 108 11.23 -2.23 7.72
CA HIS A 108 12.06 -1.23 7.07
C HIS A 108 13.00 -1.91 6.09
N ILE A 109 12.82 -1.65 4.80
CA ILE A 109 13.73 -2.11 3.76
C ILE A 109 14.52 -0.94 3.19
N ASN A 110 15.82 -1.11 2.99
CA ASN A 110 16.58 -0.17 2.16
C ASN A 110 16.40 -0.57 0.69
N PRO A 111 15.83 0.29 -0.18
CA PRO A 111 15.65 -0.07 -1.58
C PRO A 111 16.97 -0.35 -2.32
N LYS A 112 18.12 0.08 -1.80
CA LYS A 112 19.44 -0.25 -2.37
C LYS A 112 19.75 -1.75 -2.28
N ASP A 113 19.23 -2.43 -1.26
CA ASP A 113 19.44 -3.86 -1.01
C ASP A 113 18.57 -4.76 -1.88
N LEU A 114 17.59 -4.17 -2.58
CA LEU A 114 16.73 -4.89 -3.50
C LEU A 114 17.41 -5.11 -4.87
N PRO A 115 17.15 -6.23 -5.56
CA PRO A 115 17.48 -6.37 -6.97
C PRO A 115 16.81 -5.27 -7.81
N LYS A 116 17.40 -4.90 -8.96
CA LYS A 116 16.88 -3.84 -9.84
C LYS A 116 15.39 -4.06 -10.20
N MET A 117 15.05 -5.27 -10.66
CA MET A 117 13.67 -5.64 -11.00
C MET A 117 12.71 -5.50 -9.81
N ALA A 118 13.13 -5.91 -8.61
CA ALA A 118 12.31 -5.80 -7.42
C ALA A 118 12.08 -4.33 -7.01
N LYS A 119 13.07 -3.44 -7.23
CA LYS A 119 12.88 -1.99 -7.02
C LYS A 119 11.86 -1.40 -7.99
N GLU A 120 11.90 -1.80 -9.25
CA GLU A 120 10.97 -1.36 -10.29
C GLU A 120 9.55 -1.81 -9.96
N GLN A 121 9.36 -3.10 -9.67
CA GLN A 121 8.06 -3.64 -9.23
C GLN A 121 7.55 -2.98 -7.95
N LEU A 122 8.43 -2.66 -7.00
CA LEU A 122 8.05 -1.94 -5.79
C LEU A 122 7.59 -0.51 -6.09
N ARG A 123 8.23 0.18 -7.04
CA ARG A 123 7.80 1.51 -7.50
C ARG A 123 6.44 1.45 -8.20
N ASP A 124 6.23 0.44 -9.04
CA ASP A 124 4.96 0.26 -9.73
C ASP A 124 3.83 -0.01 -8.74
N ALA A 125 4.07 -0.86 -7.74
CA ALA A 125 3.12 -1.12 -6.65
C ALA A 125 2.75 0.16 -5.89
N PHE A 126 3.70 1.03 -5.57
CA PHE A 126 3.38 2.32 -4.94
C PHE A 126 2.66 3.30 -5.86
N THR A 127 2.93 3.25 -7.16
CA THR A 127 2.21 4.08 -8.14
C THR A 127 0.73 3.68 -8.16
N ILE A 128 0.44 2.38 -8.20
CA ILE A 128 -0.93 1.85 -8.11
C ILE A 128 -1.62 2.31 -6.83
N ILE A 129 -0.91 2.30 -5.70
CA ILE A 129 -1.46 2.78 -4.41
C ILE A 129 -1.79 4.27 -4.47
N ASP A 130 -0.89 5.10 -5.02
CA ASP A 130 -1.08 6.55 -5.10
C ASP A 130 -2.25 6.93 -6.01
N ASP A 131 -2.35 6.28 -7.17
CA ASP A 131 -3.45 6.47 -8.12
C ASP A 131 -4.80 6.12 -7.48
N ALA A 132 -4.85 4.96 -6.80
CA ALA A 132 -6.06 4.52 -6.11
C ALA A 132 -6.45 5.43 -4.93
N GLN A 133 -5.48 5.91 -4.14
CA GLN A 133 -5.73 6.89 -3.09
C GLN A 133 -6.25 8.21 -3.65
N SER A 134 -5.70 8.66 -4.78
CA SER A 134 -6.15 9.88 -5.46
C SER A 134 -7.60 9.76 -5.92
N ALA A 135 -8.00 8.61 -6.48
CA ALA A 135 -9.40 8.34 -6.83
C ALA A 135 -10.34 8.37 -5.61
N VAL A 136 -9.91 7.82 -4.47
CA VAL A 136 -10.67 7.88 -3.21
C VAL A 136 -10.77 9.32 -2.70
N ARG A 137 -9.69 10.12 -2.73
CA ARG A 137 -9.73 11.54 -2.33
C ARG A 137 -10.76 12.32 -3.15
N GLN A 138 -10.80 12.11 -4.46
CA GLN A 138 -11.79 12.78 -5.33
C GLN A 138 -13.22 12.37 -4.98
N THR A 139 -13.46 11.07 -4.75
CA THR A 139 -14.80 10.54 -4.46
C THR A 139 -15.34 11.05 -3.11
N PHE A 140 -14.51 11.04 -2.05
CA PHE A 140 -14.96 11.36 -0.69
C PHE A 140 -14.79 12.83 -0.29
N ARG A 141 -14.01 13.63 -1.01
CA ARG A 141 -14.02 15.10 -0.84
C ARG A 141 -15.33 15.74 -1.28
N ALA A 142 -16.01 15.16 -2.28
CA ALA A 142 -17.30 15.66 -2.77
C ALA A 142 -18.48 15.42 -1.80
N GLY A 143 -18.33 14.52 -0.82
CA GLY A 143 -19.34 14.22 0.20
C GLY A 143 -19.12 14.89 1.56
N MET A 144 -18.13 15.79 1.67
CA MET A 144 -17.84 16.59 2.87
C MET A 144 -18.08 18.09 2.65
N GLY A 145 -18.82 18.45 1.59
CA GLY A 145 -19.35 19.79 1.34
C GLY A 145 -20.86 19.82 1.57
#